data_AF-A0A3B8PWY6-F1
#
_entry.id   AF-A0A3B8PWY6-F1
#
_cell.length_a   1.000
_cell.length_b   1.000
_cell.length_c   1.000
_cell.angle_alpha   90.00
_cell.angle_beta   90.00
_cell.angle_gamma   90.00
#
_symmetry.space_group_name_H-M   'P 1'
#
loop_
_entity.id
_entity.type
_entity.pdbx_description
1 polymer ?
#
loop_
_entity_poly.entity_id
_entity_poly.type
_entity_poly.pdbx_seq_one_letter_code
_entity_poly.pdbx_strand_id
1 'polypeptide(L)'
;PADRGFDTFGFNLRPTAFDAGGCSYRLNAYLPDNYVNAGLAVDPIYNIAGKKESWVTEPSRFIVIHELAAYPFDDNGTIKVTLWHGAANPGKSLNAARGIPGKAVAPVLFVDGHSQQCDFTANILRNPQRGLEPGNDWMWYKPVR
;
A
#
# COMPACT_ATOMS: atom_id res chain seq x y z
N PRO A 1 6.10 16.82 1.47
CA PRO A 1 6.10 17.41 0.10
C PRO A 1 4.69 17.33 -0.49
N ALA A 2 4.29 18.32 -1.29
CA ALA A 2 2.97 18.31 -1.95
C ALA A 2 2.88 17.20 -3.01
N ASP A 3 1.67 16.72 -3.26
CA ASP A 3 1.34 15.88 -4.41
C ASP A 3 1.76 16.52 -5.72
N ARG A 4 2.27 15.68 -6.62
CA ARG A 4 2.66 16.06 -7.99
C ARG A 4 2.04 15.14 -9.04
N GLY A 5 1.07 14.32 -8.64
CA GLY A 5 0.49 13.30 -9.48
C GLY A 5 1.41 12.10 -9.65
N PHE A 6 1.02 11.15 -10.48
CA PHE A 6 1.89 10.04 -10.88
C PHE A 6 1.54 9.55 -12.28
N ASP A 7 2.53 8.95 -12.93
CA ASP A 7 2.38 8.35 -14.25
C ASP A 7 2.43 6.83 -14.07
N THR A 8 1.31 6.15 -14.27
CA THR A 8 1.26 4.68 -14.29
C THR A 8 0.08 4.19 -15.10
N PHE A 9 0.15 2.96 -15.61
CA PHE A 9 -0.92 2.33 -16.41
C PHE A 9 -1.34 3.14 -17.66
N GLY A 10 -0.46 3.98 -18.22
CA GLY A 10 -0.81 4.86 -19.34
C GLY A 10 -1.76 6.01 -18.96
N PHE A 11 -2.08 6.18 -17.67
CA PHE A 11 -2.81 7.34 -17.16
C PHE A 11 -1.83 8.38 -16.62
N ASN A 12 -2.14 9.64 -16.91
CA ASN A 12 -1.41 10.79 -16.41
C ASN A 12 -2.29 11.49 -15.37
N LEU A 13 -2.10 11.16 -14.09
CA LEU A 13 -2.89 11.70 -13.00
C LEU A 13 -2.20 12.93 -12.42
N ARG A 14 -2.25 14.05 -13.16
CA ARG A 14 -1.58 15.33 -12.86
C ARG A 14 -2.55 16.51 -12.92
N PRO A 15 -2.25 17.67 -12.29
CA PRO A 15 -1.01 18.00 -11.56
C PRO A 15 -0.90 17.35 -10.18
N THR A 16 -2.01 16.84 -9.65
CA THR A 16 -2.08 16.04 -8.42
C THR A 16 -3.00 14.84 -8.69
N ALA A 17 -2.79 13.72 -8.02
CA ALA A 17 -3.73 12.59 -8.08
C ALA A 17 -5.10 13.01 -7.52
N PHE A 18 -5.13 13.96 -6.59
CA PHE A 18 -6.38 14.52 -6.08
C PHE A 18 -7.18 15.28 -7.15
N ASP A 19 -6.53 16.19 -7.88
CA ASP A 19 -7.21 16.96 -8.92
C ASP A 19 -7.63 16.09 -10.09
N ALA A 20 -6.83 15.07 -10.43
CA ALA A 20 -7.06 14.21 -11.57
C ALA A 20 -8.05 13.06 -11.30
N GLY A 21 -8.02 12.49 -10.08
CA GLY A 21 -8.76 11.26 -9.73
C GLY A 21 -9.54 11.33 -8.41
N GLY A 22 -9.45 12.41 -7.64
CA GLY A 22 -10.14 12.58 -6.36
C GLY A 22 -9.43 11.93 -5.17
N CYS A 23 -10.15 11.16 -4.37
CA CYS A 23 -9.58 10.59 -3.14
C CYS A 23 -8.55 9.47 -3.46
N SER A 24 -7.30 9.61 -3.00
CA SER A 24 -6.28 8.57 -3.12
C SER A 24 -6.37 7.48 -2.04
N TYR A 25 -7.18 7.72 -1.00
CA TYR A 25 -7.39 6.78 0.10
C TYR A 25 -8.43 5.72 -0.28
N ARG A 26 -8.12 4.47 0.04
CA ARG A 26 -8.96 3.30 -0.19
C ARG A 26 -9.09 2.46 1.07
N LEU A 27 -10.26 1.82 1.22
CA LEU A 27 -10.43 0.73 2.16
C LEU A 27 -9.45 -0.40 1.82
N ASN A 28 -8.86 -1.02 2.84
CA ASN A 28 -7.93 -2.14 2.70
C ASN A 28 -8.67 -3.43 2.32
N ALA A 29 -9.27 -3.40 1.13
CA ALA A 29 -9.92 -4.48 0.44
C ALA A 29 -9.12 -4.79 -0.84
N TYR A 30 -9.31 -5.98 -1.42
CA TYR A 30 -8.69 -6.38 -2.68
C TYR A 30 -7.16 -6.26 -2.66
N LEU A 31 -6.51 -7.25 -2.06
CA LEU A 31 -5.05 -7.35 -2.14
C LEU A 31 -4.61 -7.55 -3.61
N PRO A 32 -3.38 -7.20 -3.98
CA PRO A 32 -2.93 -7.37 -5.35
C PRO A 32 -2.82 -8.86 -5.72
N ASP A 33 -2.92 -9.18 -7.01
CA ASP A 33 -3.08 -10.55 -7.52
C ASP A 33 -1.95 -11.50 -7.08
N ASN A 34 -0.75 -10.98 -6.90
CA ASN A 34 0.41 -11.70 -6.37
C ASN A 34 0.23 -12.20 -4.92
N TYR A 35 -0.77 -11.71 -4.17
CA TYR A 35 -1.21 -12.25 -2.88
C TYR A 35 -2.40 -13.19 -3.01
N VAL A 36 -3.37 -12.85 -3.87
CA VAL A 36 -4.54 -13.69 -4.17
C VAL A 36 -4.08 -15.07 -4.63
N ASN A 37 -3.15 -15.11 -5.58
CA ASN A 37 -2.65 -16.35 -6.17
C ASN A 37 -1.67 -17.10 -5.28
N ALA A 38 -1.07 -16.44 -4.29
CA ALA A 38 -0.04 -17.02 -3.43
C ALA A 38 -0.63 -17.70 -2.17
N GLY A 39 -1.93 -17.53 -1.91
CA GLY A 39 -2.58 -18.12 -0.74
C GLY A 39 -2.03 -17.61 0.60
N LEU A 40 -1.49 -16.39 0.64
CA LEU A 40 -0.80 -15.85 1.82
C LEU A 40 -1.75 -15.24 2.86
N ALA A 41 -2.95 -14.83 2.44
CA ALA A 41 -3.92 -14.16 3.30
C ALA A 41 -5.14 -15.05 3.54
N VAL A 42 -5.73 -14.95 4.73
CA VAL A 42 -6.96 -15.67 5.11
C VAL A 42 -8.12 -15.32 4.16
N ASP A 43 -8.20 -14.07 3.72
CA ASP A 43 -9.16 -13.62 2.70
C ASP A 43 -8.48 -12.55 1.82
N PRO A 44 -7.82 -12.94 0.72
CA PRO A 44 -7.08 -11.99 -0.11
C PRO A 44 -8.00 -11.12 -0.98
N ILE A 45 -9.27 -11.53 -1.18
CA ILE A 45 -10.21 -10.83 -2.05
C ILE A 45 -10.88 -9.70 -1.28
N TYR A 46 -11.56 -10.02 -0.18
CA TYR A 46 -12.31 -9.01 0.58
C TYR A 46 -11.46 -8.40 1.70
N ASN A 47 -10.46 -9.12 2.20
CA ASN A 47 -9.63 -8.71 3.33
C ASN A 47 -10.51 -8.14 4.47
N ILE A 48 -10.40 -6.85 4.79
CA ILE A 48 -11.19 -6.23 5.87
C ILE A 48 -12.63 -5.87 5.49
N ALA A 49 -12.95 -5.80 4.19
CA ALA A 49 -14.27 -5.37 3.75
C ALA A 49 -15.38 -6.34 4.17
N GLY A 50 -16.45 -5.77 4.73
CA GLY A 50 -17.62 -6.53 5.19
C GLY A 50 -17.37 -7.43 6.40
N LYS A 51 -16.18 -7.36 7.02
CA LYS A 51 -15.87 -8.13 8.23
C LYS A 51 -16.41 -7.42 9.47
N LYS A 52 -16.77 -8.22 10.48
CA LYS A 52 -17.04 -7.71 11.83
C LYS A 52 -15.74 -7.21 12.44
N GLU A 53 -15.83 -6.23 13.33
CA GLU A 53 -14.67 -5.71 14.09
C GLU A 53 -13.88 -6.83 14.78
N SER A 54 -14.57 -7.84 15.31
CA SER A 54 -13.96 -9.01 15.97
C SER A 54 -13.13 -9.92 15.06
N TRP A 55 -13.15 -9.72 13.73
CA TRP A 55 -12.30 -10.48 12.80
C TRP A 55 -10.83 -10.10 12.94
N VAL A 56 -10.55 -8.84 13.29
CA VAL A 56 -9.22 -8.28 13.52
C VAL A 56 -8.85 -8.50 14.99
N THR A 57 -7.82 -9.31 15.23
CA THR A 57 -7.37 -9.63 16.60
C THR A 57 -6.38 -8.60 17.16
N GLU A 58 -5.74 -7.80 16.30
CA GLU A 58 -4.74 -6.80 16.66
C GLU A 58 -5.07 -5.45 16.00
N PRO A 59 -6.11 -4.73 16.47
CA PRO A 59 -6.66 -3.58 15.78
C PRO A 59 -5.68 -2.39 15.68
N SER A 60 -4.75 -2.25 16.63
CA SER A 60 -3.71 -1.21 16.62
C SER A 60 -2.60 -1.43 15.59
N ARG A 61 -2.61 -2.55 14.87
CA ARG A 61 -1.62 -2.83 13.81
C ARG A 61 -2.25 -3.16 12.48
N PHE A 62 -3.54 -3.47 12.43
CA PHE A 62 -4.21 -3.78 11.18
C PHE A 62 -4.61 -2.50 10.45
N ILE A 63 -4.13 -2.33 9.22
CA ILE A 63 -4.42 -1.16 8.39
C ILE A 63 -5.85 -1.29 7.83
N VAL A 64 -6.71 -0.28 8.05
CA VAL A 64 -8.07 -0.24 7.51
C VAL A 64 -8.19 0.69 6.29
N ILE A 65 -7.54 1.86 6.31
CA ILE A 65 -7.48 2.78 5.17
C ILE A 65 -6.02 3.03 4.83
N HIS A 66 -5.71 3.01 3.54
CA HIS A 66 -4.39 3.35 3.02
C HIS A 66 -4.52 4.09 1.70
N GLU A 67 -3.41 4.57 1.16
CA GLU A 67 -3.37 5.14 -0.19
C GLU A 67 -2.46 4.32 -1.12
N LEU A 68 -2.33 4.77 -2.38
CA LEU A 68 -1.43 4.15 -3.36
C LEU A 68 0.05 4.41 -3.05
N ALA A 69 0.37 5.49 -2.32
CA ALA A 69 1.75 5.75 -1.91
C ALA A 69 2.27 4.58 -1.08
N ALA A 70 3.50 4.15 -1.38
CA ALA A 70 4.15 3.02 -0.71
C ALA A 70 3.39 1.67 -0.76
N TYR A 71 2.31 1.57 -1.55
CA TYR A 71 1.57 0.33 -1.77
C TYR A 71 2.05 -0.34 -3.07
N PRO A 72 2.70 -1.52 -3.01
CA PRO A 72 3.13 -2.22 -4.21
C PRO A 72 1.96 -2.73 -5.04
N PHE A 73 2.05 -2.56 -6.34
CA PHE A 73 1.06 -3.07 -7.29
C PHE A 73 1.75 -3.65 -8.51
N ASP A 74 1.09 -4.60 -9.17
CA ASP A 74 1.58 -5.19 -10.41
C ASP A 74 1.21 -4.32 -11.62
N ASP A 75 2.21 -4.00 -12.44
CA ASP A 75 2.08 -3.33 -13.73
C ASP A 75 2.73 -4.23 -14.78
N ASN A 76 1.92 -5.10 -15.39
CA ASN A 76 2.31 -6.04 -16.43
C ASN A 76 3.54 -6.91 -16.06
N GLY A 77 3.52 -7.51 -14.88
CA GLY A 77 4.60 -8.36 -14.36
C GLY A 77 5.75 -7.59 -13.70
N THR A 78 5.64 -6.26 -13.61
CA THR A 78 6.58 -5.42 -12.87
C THR A 78 5.90 -4.85 -11.64
N ILE A 79 6.43 -5.17 -10.45
CA ILE A 79 5.95 -4.53 -9.22
C ILE A 79 6.44 -3.09 -9.15
N LYS A 80 5.47 -2.17 -9.11
CA LYS A 80 5.69 -0.74 -9.00
C LYS A 80 5.34 -0.25 -7.60
N VAL A 81 6.03 0.80 -7.18
CA VAL A 81 5.71 1.56 -5.98
C VAL A 81 5.73 3.04 -6.31
N THR A 82 4.68 3.75 -5.92
CA THR A 82 4.61 5.20 -6.07
C THR A 82 5.15 5.88 -4.81
N LEU A 83 6.08 6.81 -5.00
CA LEU A 83 6.62 7.67 -3.94
C LEU A 83 5.88 8.99 -3.92
N TRP A 84 5.38 9.41 -2.77
CA TRP A 84 4.54 10.60 -2.69
C TRP A 84 4.72 11.34 -1.36
N HIS A 85 3.91 11.01 -0.35
CA HIS A 85 3.94 11.71 0.94
C HIS A 85 5.25 11.44 1.69
N GLY A 86 5.90 12.50 2.18
CA GLY A 86 7.16 12.37 2.93
C GLY A 86 8.37 11.82 2.14
N ALA A 87 8.24 11.57 0.83
CA ALA A 87 9.30 10.95 0.02
C ALA A 87 10.18 11.98 -0.71
N ALA A 88 11.44 11.59 -0.97
CA ALA A 88 12.30 12.31 -1.90
C ALA A 88 11.82 12.05 -3.34
N ASN A 89 11.57 13.11 -4.10
CA ASN A 89 10.99 13.06 -5.46
C ASN A 89 9.54 12.53 -5.52
N PRO A 90 8.56 13.25 -4.94
CA PRO A 90 7.16 12.86 -4.98
C PRO A 90 6.63 12.78 -6.43
N GLY A 91 5.73 11.82 -6.66
CA GLY A 91 5.03 11.57 -7.91
C GLY A 91 5.69 10.59 -8.87
N LYS A 92 6.73 9.88 -8.41
CA LYS A 92 7.42 8.86 -9.21
C LYS A 92 6.89 7.47 -8.89
N SER A 93 6.49 6.73 -9.93
CA SER A 93 6.27 5.29 -9.87
C SER A 93 7.55 4.56 -10.28
N LEU A 94 8.07 3.72 -9.39
CA LEU A 94 9.37 3.07 -9.51
C LEU A 94 9.22 1.56 -9.55
N ASN A 95 10.10 0.87 -10.28
CA ASN A 95 10.21 -0.58 -10.20
C ASN A 95 10.86 -0.98 -8.87
N ALA A 96 10.13 -1.66 -7.99
CA ALA A 96 10.60 -2.05 -6.66
C ALA A 96 11.86 -2.92 -6.71
N ALA A 97 11.99 -3.78 -7.73
CA ALA A 97 13.15 -4.66 -7.91
C ALA A 97 14.42 -3.90 -8.33
N ARG A 98 14.30 -2.64 -8.80
CA ARG A 98 15.44 -1.76 -9.08
C ARG A 98 15.84 -0.89 -7.87
N GLY A 99 15.17 -1.08 -6.74
CA GLY A 99 15.39 -0.32 -5.52
C GLY A 99 14.57 0.97 -5.45
N ILE A 100 14.63 1.61 -4.29
CA ILE A 100 13.92 2.85 -3.97
C ILE A 100 14.96 3.88 -3.54
N PRO A 101 15.16 4.99 -4.28
CA PRO A 101 16.20 5.99 -4.02
C PRO A 101 15.85 6.93 -2.84
N GLY A 102 15.01 6.48 -1.91
CA GLY A 102 14.46 7.27 -0.81
C GLY A 102 13.53 6.42 0.06
N LYS A 103 12.66 7.08 0.81
CA LYS A 103 11.68 6.40 1.67
C LYS A 103 10.33 6.25 0.97
N ALA A 104 9.76 5.06 1.06
CA ALA A 104 8.37 4.77 0.70
C ALA A 104 7.50 4.95 1.95
N VAL A 105 7.07 6.20 2.18
CA VAL A 105 6.22 6.57 3.32
C VAL A 105 4.78 6.74 2.86
N ALA A 106 3.83 6.29 3.68
CA ALA A 106 2.41 6.60 3.49
C ALA A 106 1.70 6.83 4.84
N PRO A 107 0.74 7.77 4.91
CA PRO A 107 -0.23 7.84 5.98
C PRO A 107 -1.19 6.66 5.88
N VAL A 108 -1.47 6.05 7.02
CA VAL A 108 -2.40 4.92 7.15
C VAL A 108 -3.32 5.13 8.35
N LEU A 109 -4.53 4.60 8.26
CA LEU A 109 -5.49 4.50 9.37
C LEU A 109 -5.56 3.06 9.84
N PHE A 110 -5.54 2.85 11.15
CA PHE A 110 -5.65 1.56 11.80
C PHE A 110 -7.07 1.30 12.27
N VAL A 111 -7.39 0.02 12.53
CA VAL A 111 -8.75 -0.41 12.89
C VAL A 111 -9.22 0.17 14.22
N ASP A 112 -8.32 0.44 15.16
CA ASP A 112 -8.64 1.12 16.43
C ASP A 112 -8.85 2.64 16.29
N GLY A 113 -8.71 3.18 15.07
CA GLY A 113 -8.99 4.58 14.74
C GLY A 113 -7.79 5.52 14.81
N HIS A 114 -6.60 5.08 15.24
CA HIS A 114 -5.42 5.94 15.17
C HIS A 114 -4.83 5.98 13.75
N SER A 115 -4.13 7.05 13.43
CA SER A 115 -3.41 7.21 12.17
C SER A 115 -1.94 7.52 12.41
N GLN A 116 -1.08 7.08 11.50
CA GLN A 116 0.35 7.39 11.52
C GLN A 116 0.93 7.37 10.10
N GLN A 117 2.11 7.97 9.94
CA GLN A 117 2.93 7.80 8.74
C GLN A 117 3.88 6.62 8.94
N CYS A 118 3.74 5.60 8.09
CA CYS A 118 4.58 4.41 8.14
C CYS A 118 5.63 4.42 7.02
N ASP A 119 6.85 4.00 7.35
CA ASP A 119 7.96 3.84 6.40
C ASP A 119 8.05 2.37 5.97
N PHE A 120 7.51 2.06 4.80
CA PHE A 120 7.42 0.70 4.25
C PHE A 120 8.67 0.28 3.47
N THR A 121 9.69 1.14 3.38
CA THR A 121 10.87 0.94 2.53
C THR A 121 11.53 -0.42 2.77
N ALA A 122 11.74 -0.78 4.04
CA ALA A 122 12.40 -2.03 4.38
C ALA A 122 11.59 -3.28 3.98
N ASN A 123 10.26 -3.24 4.11
CA ASN A 123 9.39 -4.35 3.70
C ASN A 123 9.41 -4.54 2.18
N ILE A 124 9.27 -3.43 1.44
CA ILE A 124 9.27 -3.48 -0.03
C ILE A 124 10.62 -3.96 -0.57
N LEU A 125 11.73 -3.48 -0.02
CA LEU A 125 13.06 -3.93 -0.46
C LEU A 125 13.36 -5.38 -0.07
N ARG A 126 12.79 -5.87 1.04
CA ARG A 126 12.93 -7.27 1.46
C ARG A 126 12.20 -8.22 0.51
N ASN A 127 11.00 -7.85 0.06
CA ASN A 127 10.27 -8.62 -0.93
C ASN A 127 9.73 -7.73 -2.05
N PRO A 128 10.54 -7.39 -3.06
CA PRO A 128 10.13 -6.51 -4.14
C PRO A 128 9.05 -7.11 -5.05
N GLN A 129 8.71 -8.39 -4.87
CA GLN A 129 7.61 -9.04 -5.58
C GLN A 129 6.26 -8.87 -4.91
N ARG A 130 6.20 -8.39 -3.66
CA ARG A 130 4.99 -8.36 -2.83
C ARG A 130 4.95 -7.18 -1.85
N GLY A 131 5.91 -7.06 -0.94
CA GLY A 131 6.21 -5.87 -0.14
C GLY A 131 5.19 -5.45 0.95
N LEU A 132 4.17 -6.26 1.22
CA LEU A 132 3.09 -6.03 2.20
C LEU A 132 3.13 -7.07 3.33
N GLU A 133 4.26 -7.76 3.50
CA GLU A 133 4.43 -8.78 4.54
C GLU A 133 4.11 -8.19 5.93
N PRO A 134 3.30 -8.89 6.76
CA PRO A 134 2.99 -8.46 8.11
C PRO A 134 4.27 -8.30 8.94
N GLY A 135 4.38 -7.17 9.65
CA GLY A 135 5.48 -6.88 10.57
C GLY A 135 4.98 -6.58 11.97
N ASN A 136 5.89 -6.25 12.89
CA ASN A 136 5.55 -5.97 14.30
C ASN A 136 4.76 -4.67 14.50
N ASP A 137 4.83 -3.73 13.57
CA ASP A 137 4.24 -2.40 13.71
C ASP A 137 2.95 -2.24 12.88
N TRP A 138 2.78 -3.06 11.83
CA TRP A 138 1.62 -3.00 10.96
C TRP A 138 1.35 -4.33 10.24
N MET A 139 0.11 -4.49 9.79
CA MET A 139 -0.38 -5.65 9.08
C MET A 139 -1.35 -5.19 7.99
N TRP A 140 -1.04 -5.57 6.74
CA TRP A 140 -1.89 -5.31 5.58
C TRP A 140 -2.99 -6.36 5.41
N TYR A 141 -2.70 -7.59 5.84
CA TYR A 141 -3.61 -8.72 5.71
C TYR A 141 -3.37 -9.72 6.84
N LYS A 142 -4.40 -10.49 7.19
CA LYS A 142 -4.27 -11.60 8.14
C LYS A 142 -3.59 -12.79 7.44
N PRO A 143 -2.40 -13.23 7.85
CA PRO A 143 -1.72 -14.34 7.17
C PRO A 143 -2.43 -15.67 7.42
N VAL A 144 -2.40 -16.58 6.44
CA VAL A 144 -2.68 -18.01 6.70
C VAL A 144 -1.57 -18.56 7.60
N ARG A 145 -1.93 -19.43 8.55
CA ARG A 145 -0.96 -20.09 9.43
C ARG A 145 -0.11 -21.11 8.68
#